data_AF-A0A7I7NGJ2-F1
#
_entry.id   AF-A0A7I7NGJ2-F1
#
_cell.length_a   1.000
_cell.length_b   1.000
_cell.length_c   1.000
_cell.angle_alpha   90.00
_cell.angle_beta   90.00
_cell.angle_gamma   90.00
#
_symmetry.space_group_name_H-M   'P 1'
#
loop_
_entity.id
_entity.type
_entity.pdbx_description
1 polymer ?
#
loop_
_entity_poly.entity_id
_entity_poly.type
_entity_poly.pdbx_seq_one_letter_code
_entity_poly.pdbx_strand_id
1 'polypeptide(L)'
;MSYESTAQPIKIGYLFDFLLPEFYPQEMRDDLIRPFELVFNDGLRQRVIDRPVQVVYREVEGLPKGTAKAVIDAYGELVDEGCLVVFGPHITENAVPTREAIEERLRVPAINVCGSDDWLGEWTFAFPQGSMTDEPIFWADLLTKGGHTEVGVLVEQSLVGESYLKNLRNACRCKGIRVVAEAQVAQTAQDVGAAIRSLHEAKPTAVVHCTGFAVIKWTKTATSVACPWPYPEAKVYDPQGFYERNGQPGPYSAGIWSTWMSAQPHGRPDVQLPADGGRCTAGHV
;
A
#
# COMPACT_ATOMS: atom_id res chain seq x y z
N MET A 1 8.50 50.72 24.06
CA MET A 1 8.89 49.37 23.61
C MET A 1 7.68 48.77 22.94
N SER A 2 7.64 48.75 21.60
CA SER A 2 6.61 47.99 20.89
C SER A 2 6.89 46.51 21.13
N TYR A 3 5.84 45.74 21.44
CA TYR A 3 5.89 44.28 21.48
C TYR A 3 5.93 43.77 20.03
N GLU A 4 6.99 44.10 19.29
CA GLU A 4 7.22 43.54 17.96
C GLU A 4 7.88 42.17 18.15
N SER A 5 7.04 41.16 18.35
CA SER A 5 7.44 39.77 18.12
C SER A 5 6.76 39.30 16.84
N THR A 6 7.52 38.66 15.96
CA THR A 6 6.94 37.90 14.86
C THR A 6 6.15 36.72 15.45
N ALA A 7 4.96 36.44 14.91
CA ALA A 7 4.18 35.28 15.35
C ALA A 7 4.97 33.99 15.05
N GLN A 8 4.92 33.03 15.97
CA GLN A 8 5.47 31.69 15.72
C GLN A 8 4.73 31.02 14.55
N PRO A 9 5.41 30.19 13.74
CA PRO A 9 4.76 29.46 12.66
C PRO A 9 3.68 28.51 13.19
N ILE A 10 2.66 28.25 12.39
CA ILE A 10 1.71 27.16 12.62
C ILE A 10 2.43 25.86 12.31
N LYS A 11 2.47 24.92 13.25
CA LYS A 11 3.04 23.60 13.00
C LYS A 11 1.96 22.63 12.54
N ILE A 12 2.27 21.86 11.51
CA ILE A 12 1.52 20.68 11.10
C ILE A 12 2.46 19.48 11.03
N GLY A 13 1.97 18.30 11.37
CA GLY A 13 2.73 17.07 11.31
C GLY A 13 2.54 16.37 9.97
N TYR A 14 3.58 15.68 9.51
CA TYR A 14 3.50 14.71 8.42
C TYR A 14 4.15 13.42 8.90
N LEU A 15 3.34 12.38 9.11
CA LEU A 15 3.73 11.07 9.62
C LEU A 15 3.76 10.06 8.48
N PHE A 16 4.96 9.71 8.06
CA PHE A 16 5.21 8.68 7.06
C PHE A 16 5.49 7.34 7.76
N ASP A 17 4.56 6.39 7.63
CA ASP A 17 4.49 5.17 8.43
C ASP A 17 5.18 3.94 7.80
N PHE A 18 6.17 4.19 6.94
CA PHE A 18 7.19 3.22 6.52
C PHE A 18 8.50 3.92 6.19
N LEU A 19 9.63 3.19 6.25
CA LEU A 19 10.92 3.78 5.89
C LEU A 19 11.13 3.80 4.38
N LEU A 20 11.45 4.98 3.85
CA LEU A 20 11.95 5.11 2.50
C LEU A 20 13.35 4.52 2.43
N PRO A 21 13.64 3.67 1.43
CA PRO A 21 14.97 3.10 1.29
C PRO A 21 16.01 4.20 1.07
N GLU A 22 17.26 3.97 1.50
CA GLU A 22 18.35 4.96 1.37
C GLU A 22 18.50 5.48 -0.07
N PHE A 23 18.33 4.60 -1.06
CA PHE A 23 18.43 4.92 -2.49
C PHE A 23 17.23 5.69 -3.07
N TYR A 24 16.19 6.00 -2.28
CA TYR A 24 15.08 6.83 -2.74
C TYR A 24 15.60 8.24 -3.10
N PRO A 25 15.18 8.87 -4.21
CA PRO A 25 15.74 10.15 -4.63
C PRO A 25 15.38 11.28 -3.68
N GLN A 26 16.32 12.19 -3.45
CA GLN A 26 16.03 13.37 -2.64
C GLN A 26 14.90 14.20 -3.22
N GLU A 27 14.87 14.41 -4.53
CA GLU A 27 13.81 15.18 -5.19
C GLU A 27 12.40 14.62 -4.90
N MET A 28 12.26 13.29 -4.86
CA MET A 28 10.99 12.64 -4.54
C MET A 28 10.68 12.64 -3.04
N ARG A 29 11.69 12.60 -2.17
CA ARG A 29 11.48 12.83 -0.73
C ARG A 29 10.94 14.24 -0.52
N ASP A 30 11.52 15.22 -1.20
CA ASP A 30 11.10 16.61 -1.08
C ASP A 30 9.65 16.79 -1.59
N ASP A 31 9.21 16.03 -2.60
CA ASP A 31 7.84 16.06 -3.10
C ASP A 31 6.78 15.62 -2.07
N LEU A 32 7.16 14.99 -0.96
CA LEU A 32 6.25 14.73 0.16
C LEU A 32 5.83 16.03 0.88
N ILE A 33 6.66 17.08 0.82
CA ILE A 33 6.48 18.33 1.59
C ILE A 33 6.32 19.55 0.68
N ARG A 34 7.01 19.60 -0.47
CA ARG A 34 6.96 20.72 -1.42
C ARG A 34 5.54 21.14 -1.83
N PRO A 35 4.57 20.23 -2.08
CA PRO A 35 3.20 20.64 -2.38
C PRO A 35 2.55 21.42 -1.23
N PHE A 36 2.83 21.06 0.03
CA PHE A 36 2.35 21.81 1.20
C PHE A 36 2.98 23.20 1.23
N GLU A 37 4.30 23.29 1.05
CA GLU A 37 5.01 24.58 1.03
C GLU A 37 4.46 25.50 -0.06
N LEU A 38 4.21 24.97 -1.25
CA LEU A 38 3.64 25.73 -2.36
C LEU A 38 2.28 26.32 -1.98
N VAL A 39 1.37 25.49 -1.45
CA VAL A 39 0.00 25.90 -1.09
C VAL A 39 0.00 26.90 0.07
N PHE A 40 0.76 26.64 1.14
CA PHE A 40 0.79 27.54 2.30
C PHE A 40 1.51 28.85 2.02
N ASN A 41 2.59 28.85 1.24
CA ASN A 41 3.25 30.07 0.81
C ASN A 41 2.32 30.93 -0.06
N ASP A 42 1.51 30.30 -0.92
CA ASP A 42 0.51 31.01 -1.69
C ASP A 42 -0.59 31.62 -0.80
N GLY A 43 -1.11 30.83 0.15
CA GLY A 43 -2.06 31.32 1.16
C GLY A 43 -1.53 32.49 1.97
N LEU A 44 -0.25 32.47 2.35
CA LEU A 44 0.40 33.57 3.07
C LEU A 44 0.52 34.83 2.18
N ARG A 45 0.97 34.69 0.92
CA ARG A 45 1.07 35.81 -0.03
C ARG A 45 -0.31 36.45 -0.29
N GLN A 46 -1.35 35.63 -0.35
CA GLN A 46 -2.73 36.07 -0.54
C GLN A 46 -3.41 36.55 0.75
N ARG A 47 -2.73 36.44 1.91
CA ARG A 47 -3.25 36.78 3.24
C ARG A 47 -4.51 35.98 3.63
N VAL A 48 -4.65 34.77 3.12
CA VAL A 48 -5.63 33.78 3.60
C VAL A 48 -5.23 33.25 4.97
N ILE A 49 -3.91 33.16 5.21
CA ILE A 49 -3.31 32.91 6.52
C ILE A 49 -2.42 34.10 6.93
N ASP A 50 -2.25 34.30 8.23
CA ASP A 50 -1.58 35.47 8.81
C ASP A 50 -0.11 35.21 9.20
N ARG A 51 0.34 33.95 9.14
CA ARG A 51 1.67 33.51 9.55
C ARG A 51 2.10 32.26 8.78
N PRO A 52 3.40 31.95 8.68
CA PRO A 52 3.89 30.79 7.96
C PRO A 52 3.44 29.47 8.59
N VAL A 53 3.34 28.44 7.76
CA VAL A 53 3.13 27.04 8.20
C VAL A 53 4.45 26.30 8.10
N GLN A 54 4.81 25.59 9.16
CA GLN A 54 5.94 24.68 9.23
C GLN A 54 5.44 23.23 9.20
N VAL A 55 5.98 22.42 8.29
CA VAL A 55 5.74 20.98 8.26
C VAL A 55 6.79 20.29 9.12
N VAL A 56 6.34 19.54 10.12
CA VAL A 56 7.17 18.69 10.97
C VAL A 56 7.06 17.26 10.43
N TYR A 57 8.12 16.82 9.74
CA TYR A 57 8.19 15.48 9.17
C TYR A 57 8.66 14.45 10.21
N ARG A 58 8.01 13.28 10.22
CA ARG A 58 8.42 12.09 10.96
C ARG A 58 8.26 10.87 10.08
N GLU A 59 9.27 10.01 10.10
CA GLU A 59 9.33 8.76 9.37
C GLU A 59 9.54 7.62 10.35
N VAL A 60 8.73 6.57 10.25
CA VAL A 60 8.75 5.44 11.20
C VAL A 60 8.42 4.14 10.48
N GLU A 61 9.07 3.04 10.84
CA GLU A 61 8.69 1.71 10.34
C GLU A 61 7.44 1.22 11.08
N GLY A 62 6.28 1.34 10.44
CA GLY A 62 5.03 0.74 10.90
C GLY A 62 4.87 -0.72 10.46
N LEU A 63 3.69 -1.28 10.66
CA LEU A 63 3.34 -2.60 10.12
C LEU A 63 3.45 -2.59 8.58
N PRO A 64 3.83 -3.71 7.94
CA PRO A 64 4.05 -5.03 8.55
C PRO A 64 5.46 -5.31 9.06
N LYS A 65 6.43 -4.41 8.84
CA LYS A 65 7.85 -4.66 9.19
C LYS A 65 8.23 -4.20 10.59
N GLY A 66 7.64 -3.10 11.04
CA GLY A 66 7.80 -2.54 12.37
C GLY A 66 6.57 -2.79 13.23
N THR A 67 6.10 -1.76 13.93
CA THR A 67 5.02 -1.94 14.93
C THR A 67 4.01 -0.80 14.90
N ALA A 68 2.74 -1.13 15.16
CA ALA A 68 1.69 -0.12 15.37
C ALA A 68 2.04 0.83 16.53
N LYS A 69 2.68 0.31 17.59
CA LYS A 69 3.15 1.13 18.72
C LYS A 69 4.12 2.23 18.27
N ALA A 70 5.08 1.92 17.40
CA ALA A 70 6.03 2.92 16.91
C ALA A 70 5.31 4.05 16.16
N VAL A 71 4.28 3.73 15.36
CA VAL A 71 3.46 4.74 14.69
C VAL A 71 2.66 5.59 15.68
N ILE A 72 2.05 4.95 16.68
CA ILE A 72 1.31 5.63 17.75
C ILE A 72 2.20 6.59 18.55
N ASP A 73 3.42 6.16 18.87
CA ASP A 73 4.40 6.97 19.59
C ASP A 73 4.86 8.15 18.72
N ALA A 74 5.20 7.91 17.44
CA ALA A 74 5.60 8.96 16.50
C ALA A 74 4.49 10.00 16.25
N TYR A 75 3.22 9.57 16.22
CA TYR A 75 2.09 10.51 16.21
C TYR A 75 2.08 11.36 17.49
N GLY A 76 2.25 10.74 18.65
CA GLY A 76 2.34 11.43 19.94
C GLY A 76 3.46 12.47 19.97
N GLU A 77 4.63 12.16 19.41
CA GLU A 77 5.75 13.11 19.31
C GLU A 77 5.39 14.34 18.47
N LEU A 78 4.65 14.17 17.37
CA LEU A 78 4.17 15.30 16.57
C LEU A 78 3.18 16.17 17.34
N VAL A 79 2.30 15.55 18.14
CA VAL A 79 1.38 16.25 19.04
C VAL A 79 2.14 17.04 20.10
N ASP A 80 3.11 16.41 20.77
CA ASP A 80 3.94 17.04 21.80
C ASP A 80 4.80 18.18 21.23
N GLU A 81 5.19 18.11 19.95
CA GLU A 81 5.89 19.19 19.25
C GLU A 81 4.99 20.41 18.94
N GLY A 82 3.68 20.28 19.15
CA GLY A 82 2.69 21.34 18.99
C GLY A 82 2.04 21.38 17.60
N CYS A 83 2.03 20.25 16.87
CA CYS A 83 1.32 20.18 15.60
C CYS A 83 -0.20 20.29 15.81
N LEU A 84 -0.87 21.16 15.05
CA LEU A 84 -2.31 21.37 15.15
C LEU A 84 -3.14 20.37 14.33
N VAL A 85 -2.49 19.67 13.40
CA VAL A 85 -3.04 18.59 12.58
C VAL A 85 -1.88 17.72 12.14
N VAL A 86 -2.12 16.41 11.97
CA VAL A 86 -1.12 15.46 11.46
C VAL A 86 -1.65 14.82 10.18
N PHE A 87 -0.87 14.87 9.11
CA PHE A 87 -1.11 14.09 7.91
C PHE A 87 -0.53 12.70 8.10
N GLY A 88 -1.36 11.66 8.06
CA GLY A 88 -1.00 10.27 8.33
C GLY A 88 -1.50 9.76 9.70
N PRO A 89 -1.23 8.49 10.02
CA PRO A 89 -0.52 7.51 9.19
C PRO A 89 -1.36 7.09 7.97
N HIS A 90 -0.72 6.58 6.92
CA HIS A 90 -1.36 6.36 5.61
C HIS A 90 -1.74 4.91 5.35
N ILE A 91 -1.04 3.94 5.96
CA ILE A 91 -1.33 2.52 5.78
C ILE A 91 -2.45 2.10 6.73
N THR A 92 -3.50 1.47 6.21
CA THR A 92 -4.67 1.00 6.98
C THR A 92 -4.31 0.27 8.27
N GLU A 93 -3.34 -0.65 8.23
CA GLU A 93 -2.90 -1.43 9.39
C GLU A 93 -2.30 -0.59 10.51
N ASN A 94 -1.74 0.57 10.17
CA ASN A 94 -1.21 1.51 11.13
C ASN A 94 -2.28 2.53 11.54
N ALA A 95 -3.14 2.93 10.60
CA ALA A 95 -4.20 3.92 10.81
C ALA A 95 -5.24 3.45 11.82
N VAL A 96 -5.83 2.27 11.63
CA VAL A 96 -6.90 1.77 12.51
C VAL A 96 -6.48 1.67 13.99
N PRO A 97 -5.32 1.07 14.37
CA PRO A 97 -4.89 1.09 15.76
C PRO A 97 -4.47 2.49 16.25
N THR A 98 -3.91 3.33 15.39
CA THR A 98 -3.55 4.71 15.78
C THR A 98 -4.79 5.56 16.05
N ARG A 99 -5.90 5.31 15.34
CA ARG A 99 -7.20 5.97 15.59
C ARG A 99 -7.62 5.83 17.04
N GLU A 100 -7.52 4.64 17.64
CA GLU A 100 -7.90 4.43 19.04
C GLU A 100 -7.12 5.36 19.97
N ALA A 101 -5.80 5.46 19.79
CA ALA A 101 -4.97 6.38 20.56
C ALA A 101 -5.30 7.86 20.28
N ILE A 102 -5.66 8.21 19.04
CA ILE A 102 -6.06 9.57 18.67
C ILE A 102 -7.34 9.98 19.40
N GLU A 103 -8.38 9.16 19.28
CA GLU A 103 -9.70 9.43 19.83
C GLU A 103 -9.69 9.45 21.36
N GLU A 104 -8.96 8.52 21.99
CA GLU A 104 -8.97 8.39 23.45
C GLU A 104 -8.12 9.45 24.15
N ARG A 105 -6.89 9.69 23.65
CA ARG A 105 -5.87 10.42 24.42
C ARG A 105 -5.17 11.58 23.69
N LEU A 106 -4.91 11.48 22.38
CA LEU A 106 -4.08 12.50 21.70
C LEU A 106 -4.90 13.71 21.23
N ARG A 107 -6.10 13.48 20.70
CA ARG A 107 -7.09 14.51 20.31
C ARG A 107 -6.51 15.66 19.49
N VAL A 108 -5.64 15.32 18.55
CA VAL A 108 -5.22 16.20 17.46
C VAL A 108 -5.82 15.64 16.17
N PRO A 109 -6.34 16.47 15.27
CA PRO A 109 -6.90 15.98 14.02
C PRO A 109 -5.86 15.22 13.20
N ALA A 110 -6.22 14.04 12.73
CA ALA A 110 -5.43 13.26 11.80
C ALA A 110 -6.12 13.20 10.44
N ILE A 111 -5.40 13.51 9.37
CA ILE A 111 -5.90 13.46 8.00
C ILE A 111 -5.05 12.47 7.22
N ASN A 112 -5.64 11.43 6.62
CA ASN A 112 -4.86 10.47 5.85
C ASN A 112 -5.51 10.13 4.51
N VAL A 113 -4.93 9.12 3.85
CA VAL A 113 -5.38 8.56 2.57
C VAL A 113 -5.53 7.04 2.69
N CYS A 114 -5.84 6.52 3.88
CA CYS A 114 -6.03 5.08 4.02
C CYS A 114 -7.38 4.66 3.44
N GLY A 115 -7.48 3.41 2.97
CA GLY A 115 -8.70 2.91 2.31
C GLY A 115 -9.76 2.34 3.26
N SER A 116 -9.63 2.56 4.58
CA SER A 116 -10.50 1.96 5.60
C SER A 116 -11.52 2.93 6.14
N ASP A 117 -12.80 2.55 6.06
CA ASP A 117 -13.87 3.31 6.72
C ASP A 117 -13.75 3.23 8.25
N ASP A 118 -13.13 2.16 8.76
CA ASP A 118 -12.81 2.04 10.19
C ASP A 118 -11.80 3.09 10.66
N TRP A 119 -11.18 3.88 9.78
CA TRP A 119 -10.38 5.02 10.22
C TRP A 119 -11.23 6.20 10.71
N LEU A 120 -12.45 6.38 10.20
CA LEU A 120 -13.22 7.60 10.40
C LEU A 120 -13.72 7.75 11.85
N GLY A 121 -13.57 8.95 12.41
CA GLY A 121 -13.86 9.26 13.81
C GLY A 121 -14.11 10.75 14.05
N GLU A 122 -14.11 11.17 15.32
CA GLU A 122 -14.29 12.58 15.70
C GLU A 122 -13.04 13.40 15.37
N TRP A 123 -11.86 12.79 15.51
CA TRP A 123 -10.56 13.40 15.28
C TRP A 123 -9.84 12.84 14.05
N THR A 124 -10.40 11.83 13.37
CA THR A 124 -9.76 11.14 12.25
C THR A 124 -10.55 11.26 10.95
N PHE A 125 -9.91 11.87 9.94
CA PHE A 125 -10.49 12.22 8.65
C PHE A 125 -9.68 11.59 7.52
N ALA A 126 -10.32 11.27 6.40
CA ALA A 126 -9.63 10.76 5.21
C ALA A 126 -9.95 11.60 3.98
N PHE A 127 -8.94 11.80 3.14
CA PHE A 127 -9.16 12.04 1.72
C PHE A 127 -9.35 10.69 1.03
N PRO A 128 -10.35 10.54 0.15
CA PRO A 128 -10.64 9.26 -0.48
C PRO A 128 -9.46 8.82 -1.36
N GLN A 129 -8.81 7.72 -0.99
CA GLN A 129 -7.77 7.05 -1.78
C GLN A 129 -8.05 5.55 -1.74
N GLY A 130 -8.84 5.12 -2.72
CA GLY A 130 -9.41 3.77 -2.71
C GLY A 130 -10.37 3.55 -1.56
N SER A 131 -11.13 2.46 -1.64
CA SER A 131 -12.10 2.07 -0.61
C SER A 131 -12.19 0.57 -0.60
N MET A 132 -11.92 -0.04 0.56
CA MET A 132 -12.09 -1.49 0.71
C MET A 132 -13.55 -1.92 0.64
N THR A 133 -14.47 -0.97 0.69
CA THR A 133 -15.91 -1.16 0.53
C THR A 133 -16.34 -1.04 -0.93
N ASP A 134 -15.88 0.00 -1.63
CA ASP A 134 -16.37 0.31 -2.98
C ASP A 134 -15.57 -0.38 -4.09
N GLU A 135 -14.25 -0.51 -3.96
CA GLU A 135 -13.41 -1.14 -5.00
C GLU A 135 -13.86 -2.56 -5.35
N PRO A 136 -14.24 -3.43 -4.39
CA PRO A 136 -14.75 -4.76 -4.72
C PRO A 136 -16.01 -4.77 -5.57
N ILE A 137 -16.83 -3.72 -5.51
CA ILE A 137 -18.00 -3.56 -6.39
C ILE A 137 -17.53 -3.37 -7.84
N PHE A 138 -16.54 -2.48 -8.05
CA PHE A 138 -15.93 -2.29 -9.35
C PHE A 138 -15.23 -3.55 -9.87
N TRP A 139 -14.56 -4.31 -8.99
CA TRP A 139 -13.94 -5.59 -9.36
C TRP A 139 -14.99 -6.58 -9.86
N ALA A 140 -16.11 -6.73 -9.14
CA ALA A 140 -17.21 -7.61 -9.56
C ALA A 140 -17.85 -7.16 -10.89
N ASP A 141 -17.98 -5.85 -11.12
CA ASP A 141 -18.44 -5.31 -12.40
C ASP A 141 -17.48 -5.62 -13.55
N LEU A 142 -16.17 -5.48 -13.33
CA LEU A 142 -15.14 -5.83 -14.32
C LEU A 142 -15.11 -7.33 -14.62
N LEU A 143 -15.24 -8.18 -13.60
CA LEU A 143 -15.34 -9.63 -13.75
C LEU A 143 -16.58 -10.01 -14.60
N THR A 144 -17.73 -9.42 -14.28
CA THR A 144 -18.98 -9.63 -15.02
C THR A 144 -18.83 -9.19 -16.49
N LYS A 145 -18.24 -8.01 -16.72
CA LYS A 145 -17.98 -7.49 -18.06
C LYS A 145 -17.03 -8.39 -18.87
N GLY A 146 -16.07 -9.03 -18.19
CA GLY A 146 -15.16 -10.03 -18.78
C GLY A 146 -15.77 -11.42 -18.97
N GLY A 147 -17.01 -11.66 -18.52
CA GLY A 147 -17.66 -12.97 -18.57
C GLY A 147 -17.13 -13.97 -17.52
N HIS A 148 -16.41 -13.50 -16.50
CA HIS A 148 -15.87 -14.34 -15.43
C HIS A 148 -16.91 -14.53 -14.33
N THR A 149 -17.42 -15.75 -14.20
CA THR A 149 -18.47 -16.11 -13.22
C THR A 149 -17.98 -17.04 -12.12
N GLU A 150 -16.74 -17.53 -12.24
CA GLU A 150 -16.11 -18.44 -11.28
C GLU A 150 -14.71 -17.95 -10.98
N VAL A 151 -14.47 -17.46 -9.77
CA VAL A 151 -13.23 -16.75 -9.41
C VAL A 151 -12.52 -17.38 -8.23
N GLY A 152 -11.20 -17.37 -8.27
CA GLY A 152 -10.34 -17.69 -7.13
C GLY A 152 -9.93 -16.40 -6.42
N VAL A 153 -9.82 -16.42 -5.10
CA VAL A 153 -9.44 -15.23 -4.33
C VAL A 153 -8.19 -15.52 -3.51
N LEU A 154 -7.13 -14.74 -3.77
CA LEU A 154 -5.93 -14.71 -2.94
C LEU A 154 -6.09 -13.58 -1.93
N VAL A 155 -5.90 -13.88 -0.65
CA VAL A 155 -6.19 -12.94 0.44
C VAL A 155 -4.95 -12.80 1.30
N GLU A 156 -4.52 -11.56 1.51
CA GLU A 156 -3.47 -11.25 2.48
C GLU A 156 -4.02 -11.39 3.90
N GLN A 157 -3.24 -12.02 4.79
CA GLN A 157 -3.55 -12.12 6.22
C GLN A 157 -3.34 -10.77 6.91
N SER A 158 -4.26 -9.84 6.65
CA SER A 158 -4.23 -8.46 7.13
C SER A 158 -5.65 -7.90 7.25
N LEU A 159 -5.83 -6.81 8.00
CA LEU A 159 -7.11 -6.08 8.05
C LEU A 159 -7.52 -5.64 6.63
N VAL A 160 -6.55 -5.25 5.80
CA VAL A 160 -6.78 -4.90 4.40
C VAL A 160 -7.35 -6.08 3.60
N GLY A 161 -6.69 -7.23 3.64
CA GLY A 161 -7.11 -8.41 2.90
C GLY A 161 -8.50 -8.91 3.33
N GLU A 162 -8.75 -8.98 4.63
CA GLU A 162 -10.04 -9.39 5.19
C GLU A 162 -11.18 -8.42 4.84
N SER A 163 -10.92 -7.11 4.89
CA SER A 163 -11.90 -6.08 4.52
C SER A 163 -12.30 -6.17 3.05
N TYR A 164 -11.31 -6.30 2.15
CA TYR A 164 -11.57 -6.52 0.74
C TYR A 164 -12.34 -7.83 0.50
N LEU A 165 -11.93 -8.94 1.12
CA LEU A 165 -12.60 -10.24 0.95
C LEU A 165 -14.07 -10.16 1.36
N LYS A 166 -14.36 -9.56 2.52
CA LYS A 166 -15.72 -9.39 3.03
C LYS A 166 -16.60 -8.66 2.01
N ASN A 167 -16.14 -7.52 1.50
CA ASN A 167 -16.90 -6.70 0.56
C ASN A 167 -16.98 -7.32 -0.84
N LEU A 168 -15.92 -8.00 -1.29
CA LEU A 168 -15.91 -8.77 -2.54
C LEU A 168 -16.94 -9.90 -2.52
N ARG A 169 -17.04 -10.66 -1.43
CA ARG A 169 -18.07 -11.71 -1.30
C ARG A 169 -19.48 -11.15 -1.45
N ASN A 170 -19.75 -9.96 -0.88
CA ASN A 170 -21.03 -9.29 -1.03
C ASN A 170 -21.27 -8.86 -2.50
N ALA A 171 -20.28 -8.25 -3.15
CA ALA A 171 -20.36 -7.83 -4.53
C ALA A 171 -20.55 -9.02 -5.50
N CYS A 172 -19.78 -10.11 -5.32
CA CYS A 172 -19.91 -11.34 -6.09
C CYS A 172 -21.31 -11.95 -5.95
N ARG A 173 -21.88 -12.00 -4.74
CA ARG A 173 -23.25 -12.50 -4.50
C ARG A 173 -24.29 -11.70 -5.29
N CYS A 174 -24.15 -10.37 -5.35
CA CYS A 174 -25.06 -9.51 -6.12
C CYS A 174 -24.96 -9.72 -7.64
N LYS A 175 -23.82 -10.24 -8.14
CA LYS A 175 -23.55 -10.48 -9.56
C LYS A 175 -23.67 -11.93 -9.99
N GLY A 176 -23.96 -12.84 -9.06
CA GLY A 176 -23.97 -14.28 -9.34
C GLY A 176 -22.59 -14.86 -9.64
N ILE A 177 -21.51 -14.21 -9.16
CA ILE A 177 -20.14 -14.71 -9.28
C ILE A 177 -19.88 -15.70 -8.15
N ARG A 178 -19.42 -16.90 -8.48
CA ARG A 178 -19.05 -17.95 -7.55
C ARG A 178 -17.57 -17.86 -7.18
N VAL A 179 -17.28 -17.74 -5.89
CA VAL A 179 -15.89 -17.90 -5.39
C VAL A 179 -15.62 -19.40 -5.28
N VAL A 180 -14.69 -19.93 -6.09
CA VAL A 180 -14.43 -21.37 -6.20
C VAL A 180 -13.29 -21.85 -5.31
N ALA A 181 -12.39 -20.94 -4.94
CA ALA A 181 -11.35 -21.17 -3.96
C ALA A 181 -10.92 -19.86 -3.33
N GLU A 182 -10.54 -19.93 -2.07
CA GLU A 182 -9.92 -18.83 -1.33
C GLU A 182 -8.63 -19.34 -0.72
N ALA A 183 -7.55 -18.59 -0.88
CA ALA A 183 -6.26 -18.95 -0.32
C ALA A 183 -5.65 -17.75 0.39
N GLN A 184 -5.13 -18.00 1.58
CA GLN A 184 -4.53 -16.98 2.43
C GLN A 184 -3.02 -16.96 2.25
N VAL A 185 -2.42 -15.77 2.22
CA VAL A 185 -0.97 -15.56 2.19
C VAL A 185 -0.56 -14.63 3.30
N ALA A 186 0.59 -14.91 3.92
CA ALA A 186 1.15 -14.04 4.94
C ALA A 186 1.39 -12.63 4.37
N GLN A 187 1.26 -11.61 5.20
CA GLN A 187 1.51 -10.22 4.82
C GLN A 187 2.96 -9.96 4.38
N THR A 188 3.90 -10.78 4.83
CA THR A 188 5.30 -10.78 4.39
C THR A 188 5.51 -11.55 3.07
N ALA A 189 4.46 -12.13 2.49
CA ALA A 189 4.46 -12.91 1.24
C ALA A 189 5.52 -14.03 1.18
N GLN A 190 5.90 -14.58 2.35
CA GLN A 190 6.79 -15.73 2.43
C GLN A 190 6.01 -17.00 2.03
N ASP A 191 6.58 -17.76 1.10
CA ASP A 191 6.07 -19.04 0.58
C ASP A 191 4.58 -19.07 0.19
N VAL A 192 4.28 -18.53 -1.01
CA VAL A 192 2.91 -18.53 -1.58
C VAL A 192 2.56 -19.82 -2.34
N GLY A 193 3.45 -20.82 -2.38
CA GLY A 193 3.34 -21.94 -3.31
C GLY A 193 2.08 -22.79 -3.10
N ALA A 194 1.75 -23.11 -1.85
CA ALA A 194 0.56 -23.88 -1.53
C ALA A 194 -0.74 -23.12 -1.86
N ALA A 195 -0.79 -21.83 -1.54
CA ALA A 195 -1.93 -20.96 -1.84
C ALA A 195 -2.21 -20.89 -3.35
N ILE A 196 -1.15 -20.67 -4.16
CA ILE A 196 -1.28 -20.61 -5.61
C ILE A 196 -1.68 -21.96 -6.21
N ARG A 197 -1.13 -23.09 -5.72
CA ARG A 197 -1.55 -24.43 -6.18
C ARG A 197 -3.02 -24.70 -5.90
N SER A 198 -3.48 -24.39 -4.69
CA SER A 198 -4.89 -24.56 -4.31
C SER A 198 -5.82 -23.73 -5.21
N LEU A 199 -5.46 -22.47 -5.50
CA LEU A 199 -6.23 -21.65 -6.44
C LEU A 199 -6.21 -22.22 -7.85
N HIS A 200 -5.07 -22.71 -8.33
CA HIS A 200 -4.97 -23.30 -9.67
C HIS A 200 -5.79 -24.60 -9.81
N GLU A 201 -5.74 -25.49 -8.82
CA GLU A 201 -6.50 -26.76 -8.81
C GLU A 201 -8.02 -26.53 -8.87
N ALA A 202 -8.49 -25.41 -8.33
CA ALA A 202 -9.89 -25.00 -8.40
C ALA A 202 -10.32 -24.49 -9.78
N LYS A 203 -9.38 -24.32 -10.72
CA LYS A 203 -9.59 -23.90 -12.12
C LYS A 203 -10.50 -22.68 -12.27
N PRO A 204 -10.24 -21.58 -11.55
CA PRO A 204 -11.05 -20.38 -11.68
C PRO A 204 -10.87 -19.76 -13.07
N THR A 205 -11.92 -19.06 -13.53
CA THR A 205 -11.88 -18.28 -14.77
C THR A 205 -11.16 -16.94 -14.60
N ALA A 206 -10.97 -16.48 -13.36
CA ALA A 206 -10.17 -15.31 -13.00
C ALA A 206 -9.67 -15.39 -11.54
N VAL A 207 -8.57 -14.71 -11.22
CA VAL A 207 -8.06 -14.60 -9.85
C VAL A 207 -8.16 -13.15 -9.38
N VAL A 208 -8.74 -12.95 -8.20
CA VAL A 208 -8.79 -11.65 -7.51
C VAL A 208 -7.80 -11.68 -6.35
N HIS A 209 -7.01 -10.62 -6.19
CA HIS A 209 -6.00 -10.51 -5.13
C HIS A 209 -6.38 -9.38 -4.17
N CYS A 210 -6.72 -9.74 -2.94
CA CYS A 210 -7.08 -8.83 -1.85
C CYS A 210 -5.84 -8.53 -1.00
N THR A 211 -5.08 -7.47 -1.34
CA THR A 211 -3.83 -7.07 -0.67
C THR A 211 -3.61 -5.55 -0.72
N GLY A 212 -2.72 -5.03 0.13
CA GLY A 212 -2.08 -3.72 -0.05
C GLY A 212 -1.02 -3.74 -1.16
N PHE A 213 -1.46 -3.73 -2.41
CA PHE A 213 -0.59 -3.91 -3.61
C PHE A 213 0.64 -2.99 -3.68
N ALA A 214 0.59 -1.79 -3.10
CA ALA A 214 1.70 -0.83 -3.09
C ALA A 214 2.82 -1.23 -2.10
N VAL A 215 2.46 -1.76 -0.92
CA VAL A 215 3.45 -2.08 0.13
C VAL A 215 4.36 -3.20 -0.33
N ILE A 216 3.84 -4.29 -0.88
CA ILE A 216 4.66 -5.40 -1.41
C ILE A 216 5.64 -4.90 -2.48
N LYS A 217 5.20 -4.00 -3.37
CA LYS A 217 6.03 -3.41 -4.43
C LYS A 217 7.13 -2.51 -3.88
N TRP A 218 6.80 -1.56 -3.00
CA TRP A 218 7.75 -0.59 -2.46
C TRP A 218 8.78 -1.25 -1.55
N THR A 219 8.35 -2.23 -0.76
CA THR A 219 9.18 -2.86 0.26
C THR A 219 10.00 -4.03 -0.25
N LYS A 220 9.75 -4.51 -1.48
CA LYS A 220 10.33 -5.73 -2.08
C LYS A 220 10.20 -6.97 -1.19
N THR A 221 9.15 -7.02 -0.37
CA THR A 221 9.01 -8.07 0.66
C THR A 221 8.59 -9.42 0.07
N ALA A 222 8.10 -9.45 -1.18
CA ALA A 222 7.92 -10.70 -1.91
C ALA A 222 9.29 -11.35 -2.20
N THR A 223 9.61 -12.40 -1.43
CA THR A 223 10.86 -13.17 -1.55
C THR A 223 10.67 -14.51 -2.26
N SER A 224 9.44 -14.85 -2.66
CA SER A 224 9.12 -16.13 -3.28
C SER A 224 8.29 -15.97 -4.54
N VAL A 225 8.50 -16.89 -5.49
CA VAL A 225 7.74 -17.02 -6.73
C VAL A 225 7.12 -18.41 -6.77
N ALA A 226 5.87 -18.51 -7.23
CA ALA A 226 5.23 -19.81 -7.41
C ALA A 226 5.88 -20.54 -8.60
N CYS A 227 6.50 -21.70 -8.35
CA CYS A 227 7.19 -22.48 -9.37
C CYS A 227 6.78 -23.96 -9.37
N PRO A 228 6.47 -24.54 -10.55
CA PRO A 228 6.31 -23.85 -11.84
C PRO A 228 5.11 -22.87 -11.82
N TRP A 229 5.19 -21.78 -12.57
CA TRP A 229 4.07 -20.86 -12.72
C TRP A 229 2.92 -21.58 -13.43
N PRO A 230 1.72 -21.67 -12.84
CA PRO A 230 0.68 -22.57 -13.36
C PRO A 230 -0.01 -22.07 -14.64
N TYR A 231 0.20 -20.81 -15.05
CA TYR A 231 -0.41 -20.22 -16.23
C TYR A 231 0.65 -19.87 -17.29
N PRO A 232 1.25 -20.86 -17.99
CA PRO A 232 2.34 -20.64 -18.95
C PRO A 232 1.94 -19.77 -20.15
N GLU A 233 0.64 -19.68 -20.45
CA GLU A 233 0.07 -18.85 -21.52
C GLU A 233 -0.05 -17.36 -21.15
N ALA A 234 0.02 -17.01 -19.86
CA ALA A 234 -0.11 -15.64 -19.41
C ALA A 234 1.23 -14.90 -19.50
N LYS A 235 1.20 -13.63 -19.94
CA LYS A 235 2.36 -12.73 -19.74
C LYS A 235 2.63 -12.61 -18.24
N VAL A 236 3.81 -13.03 -17.81
CA VAL A 236 4.21 -12.97 -16.40
C VAL A 236 4.56 -11.53 -16.06
N TYR A 237 3.79 -10.92 -15.15
CA TYR A 237 4.12 -9.62 -14.59
C TYR A 237 5.33 -9.78 -13.66
N ASP A 238 6.50 -9.37 -14.13
CA ASP A 238 7.79 -9.57 -13.45
C ASP A 238 8.62 -8.29 -13.45
N PRO A 239 8.12 -7.17 -12.89
CA PRO A 239 8.83 -5.90 -12.91
C PRO A 239 10.22 -5.99 -12.27
N GLN A 240 10.43 -6.82 -11.23
CA GLN A 240 11.72 -6.96 -10.54
C GLN A 240 12.63 -8.07 -11.09
N GLY A 241 12.19 -8.87 -12.08
CA GLY A 241 13.02 -9.95 -12.63
C GLY A 241 13.11 -11.20 -11.74
N PHE A 242 12.22 -11.36 -10.77
CA PHE A 242 12.26 -12.49 -9.83
C PHE A 242 11.89 -13.81 -10.48
N TYR A 243 10.91 -13.83 -11.40
CA TYR A 243 10.52 -15.04 -12.11
C TYR A 243 11.59 -15.47 -13.12
N GLU A 244 12.15 -14.50 -13.86
CA GLU A 244 13.25 -14.76 -14.79
C GLU A 244 14.49 -15.29 -14.06
N ARG A 245 14.83 -14.72 -12.90
CA ARG A 245 16.00 -15.17 -12.12
C ARG A 245 15.85 -16.60 -11.62
N ASN A 246 14.62 -17.07 -11.44
CA ASN A 246 14.37 -18.42 -11.00
C ASN A 246 14.13 -19.40 -12.18
N GLY A 247 14.27 -18.99 -13.44
CA GLY A 247 14.20 -19.91 -14.58
C GLY A 247 12.84 -20.09 -15.23
N GLN A 248 11.89 -19.19 -14.97
CA GLN A 248 10.61 -19.22 -15.69
C GLN A 248 10.85 -18.87 -17.18
N PRO A 249 10.10 -19.45 -18.15
CA PRO A 249 10.38 -19.25 -19.57
C PRO A 249 9.85 -17.93 -20.19
N GLY A 250 9.09 -17.12 -19.46
CA GLY A 250 8.39 -15.94 -19.99
C GLY A 250 7.13 -16.29 -20.81
N PRO A 251 6.54 -15.33 -21.57
CA PRO A 251 7.00 -13.95 -21.79
C PRO A 251 6.74 -13.00 -20.62
N TYR A 252 7.65 -12.04 -20.39
CA TYR A 252 7.58 -11.09 -19.27
C TYR A 252 6.94 -9.75 -19.63
N SER A 253 6.28 -9.13 -18.65
CA SER A 253 5.83 -7.75 -18.69
C SER A 253 6.34 -7.00 -17.47
N ALA A 254 7.02 -5.87 -17.70
CA ALA A 254 7.40 -4.94 -16.63
C ALA A 254 6.18 -4.15 -16.11
N GLY A 255 5.16 -3.98 -16.95
CA GLY A 255 4.01 -3.10 -16.73
C GLY A 255 4.37 -1.61 -16.62
N ILE A 256 3.33 -0.77 -16.62
CA ILE A 256 3.43 0.69 -16.80
C ILE A 256 4.16 1.36 -15.62
N TRP A 257 4.16 0.73 -14.44
CA TRP A 257 4.71 1.28 -13.20
C TRP A 257 6.10 0.74 -12.83
N SER A 258 6.78 0.01 -13.72
CA SER A 258 8.18 -0.42 -13.50
C SER A 258 9.12 0.76 -13.74
N THR A 259 8.98 1.79 -12.91
CA THR A 259 9.84 2.96 -12.83
C THR A 259 9.89 3.39 -11.37
N TRP A 260 9.98 4.68 -11.07
CA TRP A 260 10.02 5.21 -9.71
C TRP A 260 8.81 4.82 -8.84
N MET A 261 7.61 4.64 -9.43
CA MET A 261 6.41 4.24 -8.67
C MET A 261 6.54 2.87 -8.00
N SER A 262 7.46 2.02 -8.47
CA SER A 262 7.78 0.72 -7.85
C SER A 262 9.20 0.67 -7.29
N ALA A 263 9.84 1.81 -7.06
CA ALA A 263 11.24 1.93 -6.63
C ALA A 263 12.23 1.26 -7.62
N GLN A 264 11.98 1.43 -8.93
CA GLN A 264 12.78 0.89 -10.04
C GLN A 264 13.22 2.00 -11.00
N PRO A 265 14.14 2.89 -10.62
CA PRO A 265 14.51 4.07 -11.41
C PRO A 265 14.86 3.82 -12.87
N HIS A 266 15.50 2.68 -13.12
CA HIS A 266 16.04 2.30 -14.43
C HIS A 266 15.16 1.26 -15.13
N GLY A 267 13.93 1.06 -14.65
CA GLY A 267 13.04 0.05 -15.18
C GLY A 267 13.25 -1.34 -14.59
N ARG A 268 12.68 -2.33 -15.25
CA ARG A 268 12.91 -3.74 -14.97
C ARG A 268 14.40 -4.06 -15.14
N PRO A 269 15.07 -4.68 -14.15
CA PRO A 269 16.49 -5.01 -14.26
C PRO A 269 16.70 -6.10 -15.31
N ASP A 270 17.87 -6.07 -15.96
CA ASP A 270 18.37 -7.22 -16.72
C ASP A 270 18.68 -8.37 -15.77
N VAL A 271 18.28 -9.58 -16.14
CA VAL A 271 18.43 -10.77 -15.30
C VAL A 271 19.30 -11.79 -16.02
N GLN A 272 20.30 -12.31 -15.30
CA GLN A 272 21.06 -13.48 -15.74
C GLN A 272 20.47 -14.74 -15.10
N LEU A 273 20.23 -15.74 -15.94
CA LEU A 273 19.76 -17.05 -15.49
C LEU A 273 20.86 -17.77 -14.69
N PRO A 274 20.50 -18.47 -13.60
CA PRO A 274 21.41 -19.38 -12.91
C PRO A 274 21.96 -20.46 -13.85
N ALA A 275 23.18 -20.94 -13.59
CA ALA A 275 23.83 -21.95 -14.43
C ALA A 275 23.12 -23.32 -14.42
N ASP A 276 22.40 -23.64 -13.34
CA ASP A 276 21.50 -24.79 -13.21
C ASP A 276 20.09 -24.52 -13.78
N GLY A 277 19.89 -23.32 -14.34
CA GLY A 277 18.62 -22.86 -14.88
C GLY A 277 17.65 -22.31 -13.82
N GLY A 278 17.89 -22.54 -12.53
CA GLY A 278 17.07 -22.02 -11.43
C GLY A 278 15.87 -22.88 -11.05
N ARG A 279 15.24 -22.56 -9.91
CA ARG A 279 14.18 -23.33 -9.23
C ARG A 279 12.97 -23.69 -10.10
N CYS A 280 12.68 -22.92 -11.14
CA CYS A 280 11.48 -23.03 -11.96
C CYS A 280 11.72 -23.78 -13.28
N THR A 281 12.91 -24.34 -13.48
CA THR A 281 13.20 -25.19 -14.64
C THR A 281 12.58 -26.58 -14.53
N ALA A 282 12.32 -27.20 -15.68
CA ALA A 282 11.55 -28.44 -15.84
C ALA A 282 12.20 -29.72 -15.24
N GLY A 283 13.16 -29.60 -14.31
CA GLY A 283 13.87 -30.72 -13.69
C GLY A 283 14.01 -30.66 -12.17
N HIS A 284 13.36 -29.70 -11.49
CA HIS A 284 13.45 -29.52 -10.02
C HIS A 284 12.08 -29.64 -9.32
N VAL A 285 11.12 -30.33 -9.94
CA VAL A 285 9.78 -30.63 -9.38
C VAL A 285 9.83 -31.91 -8.55
#